data_AF-A0A1H3WE34-F1
#
_entry.id   AF-A0A1H3WE34-F1
#
_cell.length_a   1.000
_cell.length_b   1.000
_cell.length_c   1.000
_cell.angle_alpha   90.00
_cell.angle_beta   90.00
_cell.angle_gamma   90.00
#
_symmetry.space_group_name_H-M   'P 1'
#
loop_
_entity.id
_entity.type
_entity.pdbx_description
1 polymer ?
#
loop_
_entity_poly.entity_id
_entity_poly.type
_entity_poly.pdbx_seq_one_letter_code
_entity_poly.pdbx_strand_id
1 'polypeptide(L)'
;MDVKLAEEIIACLPQGRIKYFYFKDRYALTLLGHYCNSGRPVGALRQSHMRRLLDKPLVRELLGSCGDGIARPEVLSSYWPERFHCYTLSLGLWGSERKSSWYQTSRAGRNLVLQLNFSNEHDRLYRKLKVDADASPFGFAGHPTSKLRNTLAWSRIDLDLESDTALIEEVQNDWLREASWLFRHAKQCLAAKPGPRRRRWCETFSPEQTVEYFEKAIAPHLGHWSEAMLAATVEFLLTEIGIHRIFYHSWETGCKVKNCRPPRSVYSTLPEKFCFRRVSSGPQFLYDDKSSRRKMRKIGNQQWYLLDFTEELPSNEKQQTAQSYCA
;
A
#
# COMPACT_ATOMS: atom_id res chain seq x y z
N MET A 1 -12.50 -4.05 12.80
CA MET A 1 -13.08 -5.41 12.77
C MET A 1 -13.05 -6.06 14.16
N ASP A 2 -13.76 -7.18 14.30
CA ASP A 2 -13.71 -8.04 15.49
C ASP A 2 -12.28 -8.58 15.71
N VAL A 3 -11.86 -8.72 16.98
CA VAL A 3 -10.49 -9.15 17.29
C VAL A 3 -10.23 -10.60 16.90
N LYS A 4 -11.21 -11.49 17.05
CA LYS A 4 -11.04 -12.92 16.73
C LYS A 4 -10.84 -13.11 15.24
N LEU A 5 -11.66 -12.42 14.43
CA LEU A 5 -11.49 -12.43 12.97
C LEU A 5 -10.07 -11.98 12.56
N ALA A 6 -9.56 -10.91 13.16
CA ALA A 6 -8.24 -10.40 12.83
C ALA A 6 -7.13 -11.40 13.24
N GLU A 7 -7.27 -12.06 14.39
CA GLU A 7 -6.33 -13.07 14.88
C GLU A 7 -6.37 -14.36 14.02
N GLU A 8 -7.55 -14.78 13.57
CA GLU A 8 -7.72 -15.91 12.65
C GLU A 8 -7.01 -15.66 11.33
N ILE A 9 -7.19 -14.48 10.72
CA ILE A 9 -6.47 -14.10 9.49
C ILE A 9 -4.95 -14.17 9.70
N ILE A 10 -4.44 -13.66 10.83
CA ILE A 10 -3.01 -13.69 11.15
C ILE A 10 -2.52 -15.13 11.30
N ALA A 11 -3.29 -16.00 11.96
CA ALA A 11 -2.93 -17.38 12.20
C ALA A 11 -2.84 -18.21 10.90
N CYS A 12 -3.66 -17.87 9.89
CA CYS A 12 -3.67 -18.56 8.61
C CYS A 12 -2.45 -18.23 7.72
N LEU A 13 -1.77 -17.10 7.94
CA LEU A 13 -0.65 -16.70 7.08
C LEU A 13 0.69 -17.33 7.50
N PRO A 14 1.68 -17.42 6.59
CA PRO A 14 3.03 -17.95 6.85
C PRO A 14 3.90 -17.21 7.88
N GLN A 15 3.33 -16.41 8.79
CA GLN A 15 3.97 -15.75 9.93
C GLN A 15 5.30 -15.04 9.59
N GLY A 16 5.28 -14.16 8.58
CA GLY A 16 6.47 -13.37 8.21
C GLY A 16 7.43 -14.10 7.27
N ARG A 17 6.96 -15.10 6.52
CA ARG A 17 7.73 -15.81 5.48
C ARG A 17 7.26 -15.50 4.06
N ILE A 18 6.23 -14.66 3.89
CA ILE A 18 5.74 -14.26 2.57
C ILE A 18 6.75 -13.31 1.93
N LYS A 19 7.37 -13.74 0.83
CA LYS A 19 8.23 -12.86 0.03
C LYS A 19 7.36 -12.02 -0.89
N TYR A 20 7.70 -10.75 -1.03
CA TYR A 20 7.04 -9.85 -1.95
C TYR A 20 8.08 -9.17 -2.83
N PHE A 21 7.98 -9.40 -4.13
CA PHE A 21 8.91 -8.86 -5.12
C PHE A 21 8.27 -7.67 -5.83
N TYR A 22 9.02 -6.59 -5.94
CA TYR A 22 8.51 -5.34 -6.51
C TYR A 22 9.48 -4.70 -7.48
N PHE A 23 8.96 -4.25 -8.60
CA PHE A 23 9.63 -3.33 -9.51
C PHE A 23 8.64 -2.25 -9.90
N LYS A 24 9.15 -1.10 -10.36
CA LYS A 24 8.33 0.05 -10.71
C LYS A 24 7.23 -0.35 -11.71
N ASP A 25 6.02 0.13 -11.46
CA ASP A 25 4.82 -0.18 -12.26
C ASP A 25 4.36 -1.66 -12.25
N ARG A 26 4.94 -2.58 -11.45
CA ARG A 26 4.43 -3.96 -11.26
C ARG A 26 2.95 -3.97 -10.84
N TYR A 27 2.53 -2.98 -10.05
CA TYR A 27 1.15 -2.84 -9.63
C TYR A 27 0.18 -2.77 -10.84
N ALA A 28 0.57 -2.14 -11.94
CA ALA A 28 -0.30 -2.01 -13.12
C ALA A 28 -0.55 -3.37 -13.77
N LEU A 29 0.49 -4.23 -13.84
CA LEU A 29 0.37 -5.60 -14.34
C LEU A 29 -0.53 -6.44 -13.44
N THR A 30 -0.36 -6.30 -12.13
CA THR A 30 -1.13 -7.05 -11.12
C THR A 30 -2.61 -6.67 -11.18
N LEU A 31 -2.93 -5.37 -11.14
CA LEU A 31 -4.31 -4.87 -11.22
C LEU A 31 -4.99 -5.27 -12.53
N LEU A 32 -4.29 -5.14 -13.67
CA LEU A 32 -4.83 -5.58 -14.96
C LEU A 32 -5.03 -7.09 -15.01
N GLY A 33 -4.12 -7.87 -14.43
CA GLY A 33 -4.26 -9.33 -14.33
C GLY A 33 -5.54 -9.72 -13.61
N HIS A 34 -5.77 -9.16 -12.41
CA HIS A 34 -7.01 -9.36 -11.67
C HIS A 34 -8.25 -8.89 -12.45
N TYR A 35 -8.17 -7.72 -13.08
CA TYR A 35 -9.30 -7.17 -13.81
C TYR A 35 -9.64 -7.97 -15.08
N CYS A 36 -8.64 -8.57 -15.74
CA CYS A 36 -8.85 -9.36 -16.96
C CYS A 36 -9.47 -10.73 -16.68
N ASN A 37 -9.33 -11.29 -15.48
CA ASN A 37 -9.72 -12.67 -15.18
C ASN A 37 -9.20 -13.64 -16.25
N SER A 38 -10.01 -14.40 -16.98
CA SER A 38 -9.54 -15.31 -18.05
C SER A 38 -9.10 -14.64 -19.37
N GLY A 39 -9.21 -13.32 -19.46
CA GLY A 39 -8.82 -12.52 -20.62
C GLY A 39 -9.88 -11.50 -21.02
N ARG A 40 -9.45 -10.31 -21.45
CA ARG A 40 -10.35 -9.23 -21.90
C ARG A 40 -9.83 -8.53 -23.16
N PRO A 41 -10.72 -8.13 -24.09
CA PRO A 41 -10.34 -7.30 -25.21
C PRO A 41 -9.72 -5.98 -24.75
N VAL A 42 -8.59 -5.58 -25.31
CA VAL A 42 -7.91 -4.31 -24.99
C VAL A 42 -8.84 -3.12 -25.24
N GLY A 43 -9.70 -3.20 -26.26
CA GLY A 43 -10.72 -2.17 -26.53
C GLY A 43 -11.68 -1.97 -25.34
N ALA A 44 -12.08 -3.05 -24.68
CA ALA A 44 -12.97 -2.98 -23.51
C ALA A 44 -12.23 -2.40 -22.28
N LEU A 45 -10.95 -2.72 -22.10
CA LEU A 45 -10.11 -2.12 -21.07
C LEU A 45 -9.97 -0.59 -21.24
N ARG A 46 -9.90 -0.09 -22.48
CA ARG A 46 -9.84 1.36 -22.77
C ARG A 46 -11.11 2.10 -22.34
N GLN A 47 -12.26 1.42 -22.32
CA GLN A 47 -13.54 1.98 -21.89
C GLN A 47 -13.75 1.85 -20.38
N SER A 48 -12.92 1.06 -19.69
CA SER A 48 -13.02 0.81 -18.25
C SER A 48 -12.36 1.90 -17.39
N HIS A 49 -12.58 1.82 -16.07
CA HIS A 49 -11.85 2.64 -15.10
C HIS A 49 -10.36 2.29 -15.00
N MET A 50 -9.94 1.13 -15.53
CA MET A 50 -8.54 0.69 -15.59
C MET A 50 -7.75 1.27 -16.78
N ARG A 51 -8.38 2.08 -17.65
CA ARG A 51 -7.75 2.60 -18.89
C ARG A 51 -6.38 3.26 -18.68
N ARG A 52 -6.19 3.93 -17.53
CA ARG A 52 -4.95 4.66 -17.21
C ARG A 52 -3.74 3.73 -17.05
N LEU A 53 -3.97 2.45 -16.75
CA LEU A 53 -2.91 1.45 -16.67
C LEU A 53 -2.38 1.10 -18.07
N LEU A 54 -3.22 1.23 -19.11
CA LEU A 54 -2.83 0.97 -20.50
C LEU A 54 -1.85 2.00 -21.06
N ASP A 55 -1.74 3.17 -20.43
CA ASP A 55 -0.80 4.22 -20.85
C ASP A 55 0.63 3.99 -20.32
N LYS A 56 0.81 3.00 -19.44
CA LYS A 56 2.12 2.66 -18.89
C LYS A 56 3.02 2.06 -19.96
N PRO A 57 4.27 2.54 -20.15
CA PRO A 57 5.17 2.02 -21.17
C PRO A 57 5.29 0.49 -21.14
N LEU A 58 5.47 -0.08 -19.94
CA LEU A 58 5.56 -1.52 -19.74
C LEU A 58 4.29 -2.27 -20.17
N VAL A 59 3.11 -1.75 -19.84
CA VAL A 59 1.84 -2.36 -20.23
C VAL A 59 1.64 -2.26 -21.75
N ARG A 60 2.00 -1.13 -22.37
CA ARG A 60 1.91 -0.95 -23.82
C ARG A 60 2.79 -1.92 -24.58
N GLU A 61 4.01 -2.14 -24.08
CA GLU A 61 4.96 -3.08 -24.66
C GLU A 61 4.42 -4.51 -24.61
N LEU A 62 3.95 -4.95 -23.42
CA LEU A 62 3.41 -6.30 -23.24
C LEU A 62 2.11 -6.54 -24.00
N LEU A 63 1.23 -5.55 -24.10
CA LEU A 63 0.00 -5.69 -24.88
C LEU A 63 0.27 -5.56 -26.39
N GLY A 64 1.33 -4.88 -26.79
CA GLY A 64 1.74 -4.75 -28.20
C GLY A 64 2.28 -6.07 -28.77
N SER A 65 2.80 -6.96 -27.93
CA SER A 65 3.19 -8.31 -28.36
C SER A 65 2.00 -9.28 -28.45
N CYS A 66 0.83 -8.93 -27.91
CA CYS A 66 -0.41 -9.69 -28.08
C CYS A 66 -1.04 -9.39 -29.46
N GLY A 67 -0.79 -10.24 -30.46
CA GLY A 67 -1.31 -10.07 -31.82
C GLY A 67 -2.83 -10.20 -31.98
N ASP A 68 -3.55 -10.67 -30.96
CA ASP A 68 -5.00 -10.91 -31.00
C ASP A 68 -5.84 -9.83 -30.29
N GLY A 69 -5.20 -8.81 -29.72
CA GLY A 69 -5.90 -7.73 -29.02
C GLY A 69 -6.57 -8.14 -27.71
N ILE A 70 -6.21 -9.30 -27.14
CA ILE A 70 -6.73 -9.79 -25.85
C ILE A 70 -5.64 -9.68 -24.78
N ALA A 71 -5.92 -8.92 -23.72
CA ALA A 71 -5.09 -8.88 -22.53
C ALA A 71 -5.41 -10.09 -21.65
N ARG A 72 -4.39 -10.88 -21.30
CA ARG A 72 -4.52 -12.07 -20.45
C ARG A 72 -3.58 -11.98 -19.23
N PRO A 73 -3.95 -12.51 -18.06
CA PRO A 73 -3.10 -12.47 -16.87
C PRO A 73 -1.76 -13.17 -17.06
N GLU A 74 -1.70 -14.23 -17.87
CA GLU A 74 -0.46 -14.99 -18.09
C GLU A 74 0.59 -14.12 -18.79
N VAL A 75 0.16 -13.34 -19.79
CA VAL A 75 1.04 -12.39 -20.47
C VAL A 75 1.49 -11.29 -19.51
N LEU A 76 0.57 -10.72 -18.75
CA LEU A 76 0.86 -9.63 -17.81
C LEU A 76 1.78 -10.08 -16.66
N SER A 77 1.66 -11.31 -16.19
CA SER A 77 2.48 -11.88 -15.11
C SER A 77 3.83 -12.44 -15.57
N SER A 78 4.01 -12.67 -16.88
CA SER A 78 5.25 -13.22 -17.43
C SER A 78 6.44 -12.26 -17.39
N TYR A 79 6.20 -10.95 -17.31
CA TYR A 79 7.28 -9.95 -17.35
C TYR A 79 8.00 -9.84 -16.01
N TRP A 80 9.30 -10.13 -16.01
CA TRP A 80 10.19 -9.92 -14.88
C TRP A 80 11.49 -9.22 -15.30
N PRO A 81 11.81 -8.03 -14.76
CA PRO A 81 13.07 -7.36 -15.05
C PRO A 81 14.23 -7.98 -14.27
N GLU A 82 15.47 -7.73 -14.73
CA GLU A 82 16.69 -8.12 -14.00
C GLU A 82 16.79 -7.44 -12.61
N ARG A 83 16.25 -6.22 -12.49
CA ARG A 83 16.32 -5.42 -11.26
C ARG A 83 14.94 -5.30 -10.62
N PHE A 84 14.84 -5.83 -9.40
CA PHE A 84 13.66 -5.75 -8.55
C PHE A 84 14.07 -5.66 -7.08
N HIS A 85 13.13 -5.25 -6.23
CA HIS A 85 13.27 -5.23 -4.78
C HIS A 85 12.60 -6.45 -4.18
N CYS A 86 13.22 -7.03 -3.16
CA CYS A 86 12.63 -8.09 -2.36
C CYS A 86 12.23 -7.52 -1.00
N TYR A 87 11.02 -7.85 -0.57
CA TYR A 87 10.47 -7.53 0.73
C TYR A 87 9.93 -8.78 1.41
N THR A 88 9.64 -8.67 2.70
CA THR A 88 8.92 -9.70 3.45
C THR A 88 7.63 -9.11 4.02
N LEU A 89 6.50 -9.76 3.78
CA LEU A 89 5.22 -9.33 4.36
C LEU A 89 5.00 -10.02 5.71
N SER A 90 4.53 -9.25 6.67
CA SER A 90 3.98 -9.75 7.93
C SER A 90 2.68 -9.04 8.27
N LEU A 91 1.93 -9.63 9.19
CA LEU A 91 0.74 -9.02 9.75
C LEU A 91 0.92 -8.65 11.21
N GLY A 92 0.25 -7.58 11.61
CA GLY A 92 0.06 -7.19 13.00
C GLY A 92 -1.34 -6.67 13.23
N LEU A 93 -1.56 -6.14 14.43
CA LEU A 93 -2.83 -5.54 14.83
C LEU A 93 -2.63 -4.10 15.32
N TRP A 94 -3.63 -3.27 15.09
CA TRP A 94 -3.71 -1.92 15.62
C TRP A 94 -5.13 -1.61 16.07
N GLY A 95 -5.32 -0.72 17.05
CA GLY A 95 -6.67 -0.37 17.54
C GLY A 95 -6.99 -1.01 18.88
N SER A 96 -8.23 -0.87 19.33
CA SER A 96 -8.77 -1.46 20.55
C SER A 96 -10.29 -1.52 20.45
N GLU A 97 -10.91 -2.47 21.15
CA GLU A 97 -12.37 -2.55 21.33
C GLU A 97 -12.95 -1.26 21.89
N ARG A 98 -12.16 -0.48 22.65
CA ARG A 98 -12.56 0.84 23.12
C ARG A 98 -12.09 1.91 22.15
N LYS A 99 -13.02 2.77 21.73
CA LYS A 99 -12.70 3.92 20.88
C LYS A 99 -11.81 4.91 21.64
N SER A 100 -10.63 5.19 21.10
CA SER A 100 -9.74 6.24 21.60
C SER A 100 -9.15 7.01 20.42
N SER A 101 -8.96 8.33 20.60
CA SER A 101 -8.31 9.20 19.62
C SER A 101 -6.86 8.79 19.36
N TRP A 102 -6.20 8.14 20.33
CA TRP A 102 -4.84 7.63 20.20
C TRP A 102 -4.69 6.65 19.03
N TYR A 103 -5.68 5.76 18.83
CA TYR A 103 -5.61 4.76 17.76
C TYR A 103 -5.87 5.35 16.38
N GLN A 104 -6.50 6.53 16.28
CA GLN A 104 -6.79 7.17 14.99
C GLN A 104 -7.47 6.24 13.97
N THR A 105 -8.46 5.46 14.41
CA THR A 105 -9.25 4.54 13.57
C THR A 105 -10.64 5.10 13.27
N SER A 106 -11.26 4.56 12.22
CA SER A 106 -12.59 4.98 11.78
C SER A 106 -13.67 4.50 12.74
N ARG A 107 -13.60 3.22 13.14
CA ARG A 107 -14.44 2.59 14.18
C ARG A 107 -13.61 1.96 15.31
N ALA A 108 -14.30 1.56 16.38
CA ALA A 108 -13.70 0.75 17.43
C ALA A 108 -13.43 -0.69 16.96
N GLY A 109 -12.58 -1.41 17.67
CA GLY A 109 -12.10 -2.75 17.29
C GLY A 109 -10.65 -2.71 16.83
N ARG A 110 -10.24 -3.73 16.07
CA ARG A 110 -8.88 -3.85 15.54
C ARG A 110 -8.85 -3.61 14.04
N ASN A 111 -7.75 -3.05 13.55
CA ASN A 111 -7.36 -3.05 12.15
C ASN A 111 -6.29 -4.11 11.98
N LEU A 112 -6.35 -4.81 10.85
CA LEU A 112 -5.25 -5.62 10.37
C LEU A 112 -4.15 -4.68 9.87
N VAL A 113 -2.89 -5.00 10.17
CA VAL A 113 -1.75 -4.21 9.74
C VAL A 113 -0.91 -5.05 8.80
N LEU A 114 -0.92 -4.73 7.50
CA LEU A 114 0.04 -5.30 6.57
C LEU A 114 1.35 -4.53 6.66
N GLN A 115 2.44 -5.24 6.92
CA GLN A 115 3.77 -4.67 7.12
C GLN A 115 4.67 -5.09 5.97
N LEU A 116 5.18 -4.11 5.22
CA LEU A 116 6.20 -4.30 4.21
C LEU A 116 7.57 -4.17 4.88
N ASN A 117 8.23 -5.30 5.10
CA ASN A 117 9.52 -5.34 5.79
C ASN A 117 10.69 -5.42 4.82
N PHE A 118 11.82 -4.88 5.25
CA PHE A 118 13.07 -4.97 4.53
C PHE A 118 13.54 -6.42 4.34
N SER A 119 14.44 -6.62 3.38
CA SER A 119 15.08 -7.91 3.12
C SER A 119 16.23 -8.20 4.09
N ASN A 120 16.70 -9.44 4.06
CA ASN A 120 17.91 -9.82 4.79
C ASN A 120 19.16 -9.06 4.31
N GLU A 121 19.19 -8.56 3.07
CA GLU A 121 20.29 -7.75 2.55
C GLU A 121 20.41 -6.42 3.32
N HIS A 122 19.27 -5.73 3.47
CA HIS A 122 19.19 -4.55 4.32
C HIS A 122 19.60 -4.87 5.76
N ASP A 123 19.06 -5.94 6.37
CA ASP A 123 19.34 -6.27 7.77
C ASP A 123 20.81 -6.66 8.02
N ARG A 124 21.52 -7.16 7.00
CA ARG A 124 22.97 -7.38 7.07
C ARG A 124 23.73 -6.06 7.10
N LEU A 125 23.38 -5.11 6.23
CA LEU A 125 24.03 -3.81 6.21
C LEU A 125 23.75 -3.02 7.49
N TYR A 126 22.49 -3.04 7.95
CA TYR A 126 22.04 -2.41 9.19
C TYR A 126 22.87 -2.87 10.40
N ARG A 127 23.07 -4.18 10.54
CA ARG A 127 23.93 -4.78 11.59
C ARG A 127 25.41 -4.52 11.38
N LYS A 128 25.90 -4.61 10.14
CA LYS A 128 27.32 -4.36 9.80
C LYS A 128 27.73 -2.94 10.21
N LEU A 129 26.85 -1.97 10.00
CA LEU A 129 27.05 -0.57 10.36
C LEU A 129 26.71 -0.28 11.83
N LYS A 130 26.32 -1.30 12.61
CA LYS A 130 25.97 -1.22 14.04
C LYS A 130 24.88 -0.17 14.33
N VAL A 131 23.94 -0.02 13.40
CA VAL A 131 22.85 0.95 13.56
C VAL A 131 21.82 0.48 14.61
N ASP A 132 21.85 -0.80 14.96
CA ASP A 132 21.02 -1.45 15.99
C ASP A 132 21.70 -1.56 17.36
N ALA A 133 22.88 -0.96 17.55
CA ALA A 133 23.67 -1.16 18.77
C ALA A 133 22.98 -0.66 20.06
N ASP A 134 22.03 0.28 19.94
CA ASP A 134 21.05 0.65 20.98
C ASP A 134 19.74 1.05 20.28
N ALA A 135 18.60 0.88 20.97
CA ALA A 135 17.21 1.19 20.55
C ALA A 135 17.04 1.68 19.09
N SER A 136 16.44 0.84 18.23
CA SER A 136 16.30 1.11 16.77
C SER A 136 15.94 2.57 16.48
N PRO A 137 16.83 3.37 15.85
CA PRO A 137 16.63 4.81 15.66
C PRO A 137 15.49 5.15 14.69
N PHE A 138 14.95 4.15 14.01
CA PHE A 138 13.95 4.31 12.95
C PHE A 138 12.60 3.66 13.30
N GLY A 139 12.57 2.80 14.32
CA GLY A 139 11.36 2.14 14.80
C GLY A 139 10.81 2.86 16.03
N PHE A 140 9.50 3.08 16.07
CA PHE A 140 8.83 3.65 17.24
C PHE A 140 7.79 2.67 17.79
N ALA A 141 7.89 2.33 19.08
CA ALA A 141 7.01 1.36 19.74
C ALA A 141 5.53 1.78 19.74
N GLY A 142 5.25 3.07 19.52
CA GLY A 142 3.91 3.59 19.35
C GLY A 142 3.36 3.47 17.93
N HIS A 143 4.04 2.81 16.99
CA HIS A 143 3.60 2.63 15.61
C HIS A 143 3.45 1.14 15.27
N PRO A 144 2.66 0.77 14.24
CA PRO A 144 2.32 -0.63 13.95
C PRO A 144 3.44 -1.35 13.15
N THR A 145 4.66 -1.35 13.68
CA THR A 145 5.82 -2.04 13.08
C THR A 145 5.93 -3.50 13.54
N SER A 146 6.67 -4.30 12.77
CA SER A 146 6.92 -5.70 13.11
C SER A 146 7.84 -5.78 14.33
N LYS A 147 7.57 -6.73 15.23
CA LYS A 147 8.46 -7.07 16.35
C LYS A 147 9.67 -7.93 15.92
N LEU A 148 9.59 -8.54 14.73
CA LEU A 148 10.55 -9.53 14.26
C LEU A 148 11.44 -9.01 13.13
N ARG A 149 11.05 -7.91 12.49
CA ARG A 149 11.66 -7.40 11.26
C ARG A 149 11.72 -5.89 11.25
N ASN A 150 12.66 -5.34 10.49
CA ASN A 150 12.68 -3.91 10.20
C ASN A 150 11.59 -3.57 9.18
N THR A 151 10.58 -2.81 9.61
CA THR A 151 9.44 -2.44 8.76
C THR A 151 9.76 -1.17 7.95
N LEU A 152 9.75 -1.28 6.63
CA LEU A 152 9.89 -0.16 5.70
C LEU A 152 8.63 0.72 5.71
N ALA A 153 7.48 0.09 5.55
CA ALA A 153 6.18 0.74 5.44
C ALA A 153 5.07 -0.19 5.94
N TRP A 154 3.90 0.35 6.19
CA TRP A 154 2.74 -0.43 6.62
C TRP A 154 1.43 0.16 6.09
N SER A 155 0.40 -0.70 6.04
CA SER A 155 -0.97 -0.31 5.78
C SER A 155 -1.91 -0.82 6.87
N ARG A 156 -2.81 0.06 7.34
CA ARG A 156 -3.88 -0.30 8.28
C ARG A 156 -5.16 -0.56 7.50
N ILE A 157 -5.75 -1.72 7.73
CA ILE A 157 -6.90 -2.25 6.99
C ILE A 157 -8.00 -2.55 7.99
N ASP A 158 -9.19 -2.00 7.78
CA ASP A 158 -10.43 -2.52 8.36
C ASP A 158 -11.17 -3.28 7.26
N LEU A 159 -11.84 -4.37 7.60
CA LEU A 159 -12.52 -5.19 6.59
C LEU A 159 -13.76 -5.83 7.17
N ASP A 160 -14.60 -6.27 6.25
CA ASP A 160 -15.80 -7.04 6.49
C ASP A 160 -15.93 -8.09 5.38
N LEU A 161 -15.79 -9.36 5.78
CA LEU A 161 -15.82 -10.49 4.84
C LEU A 161 -17.22 -10.72 4.28
N GLU A 162 -18.28 -10.44 5.06
CA GLU A 162 -19.66 -10.67 4.64
C GLU A 162 -20.05 -9.74 3.47
N SER A 163 -19.60 -8.49 3.50
CA SER A 163 -19.87 -7.52 2.44
C SER A 163 -18.78 -7.43 1.36
N ASP A 164 -17.80 -8.35 1.35
CA ASP A 164 -16.69 -8.36 0.38
C ASP A 164 -15.99 -6.99 0.30
N THR A 165 -15.82 -6.33 1.45
CA THR A 165 -15.39 -4.93 1.50
C THR A 165 -14.25 -4.71 2.48
N ALA A 166 -13.22 -3.98 2.02
CA ALA A 166 -12.13 -3.49 2.85
C ALA A 166 -12.04 -1.96 2.82
N LEU A 167 -11.50 -1.38 3.89
CA LEU A 167 -11.07 0.00 3.98
C LEU A 167 -9.59 0.04 4.30
N ILE A 168 -8.80 0.51 3.34
CA ILE A 168 -7.44 0.95 3.57
C ILE A 168 -7.52 2.28 4.33
N GLU A 169 -7.34 2.18 5.64
CA GLU A 169 -7.40 3.36 6.49
C GLU A 169 -6.18 4.24 6.26
N GLU A 170 -5.00 3.64 6.19
CA GLU A 170 -3.73 4.34 6.15
C GLU A 170 -2.67 3.57 5.38
N VAL A 171 -1.79 4.32 4.71
CA VAL A 171 -0.49 3.88 4.22
C VAL A 171 0.55 4.86 4.76
N GLN A 172 1.59 4.36 5.43
CA GLN A 172 2.64 5.19 6.03
C GLN A 172 4.01 4.52 5.98
N ASN A 173 5.04 5.36 6.12
CA ASN A 173 6.40 4.95 6.46
C ASN A 173 6.94 5.91 7.52
N ASP A 174 7.61 5.37 8.52
CA ASP A 174 8.38 6.16 9.49
C ASP A 174 9.87 6.03 9.20
N TRP A 175 10.30 4.82 8.85
CA TRP A 175 11.69 4.48 8.66
C TRP A 175 12.39 5.40 7.65
N LEU A 176 11.83 5.56 6.45
CA LEU A 176 12.44 6.40 5.42
C LEU A 176 12.43 7.88 5.81
N ARG A 177 11.39 8.34 6.52
CA ARG A 177 11.28 9.72 6.99
C ARG A 177 12.38 10.03 8.01
N GLU A 178 12.55 9.18 9.02
CA GLU A 178 13.58 9.35 10.04
C GLU A 178 14.98 9.21 9.45
N ALA A 179 15.20 8.21 8.59
CA ALA A 179 16.48 8.04 7.89
C ALA A 179 16.84 9.24 7.00
N SER A 180 15.86 9.84 6.31
CA SER A 180 16.08 11.04 5.48
C SER A 180 16.39 12.28 6.32
N TRP A 181 15.81 12.39 7.52
CA TRP A 181 16.15 13.46 8.45
C TRP A 181 17.57 13.28 8.99
N LEU A 182 17.92 12.08 9.46
CA LEU A 182 19.26 11.75 9.95
C LEU A 182 20.34 11.93 8.88
N PHE A 183 20.08 11.53 7.63
CA PHE A 183 21.00 11.75 6.52
C PHE A 183 21.34 13.22 6.29
N ARG A 184 20.34 14.10 6.29
CA ARG A 184 20.54 15.55 6.14
C ARG A 184 21.35 16.11 7.29
N HIS A 185 21.06 15.68 8.51
CA HIS A 185 21.79 16.08 9.70
C HIS A 185 23.25 15.60 9.65
N ALA A 186 23.49 14.36 9.25
CA ALA A 186 24.83 13.80 9.10
C ALA A 186 25.68 14.56 8.07
N LYS A 187 25.13 14.88 6.89
CA LYS A 187 25.83 15.70 5.88
C LYS A 187 26.20 17.09 6.42
N GLN A 188 25.34 17.71 7.22
CA GLN A 188 25.64 18.99 7.88
C GLN A 188 26.78 18.86 8.90
N CYS A 189 26.79 17.78 9.69
CA CYS A 189 27.86 17.51 10.65
C CYS A 189 29.22 17.28 9.98
N LEU A 190 29.25 16.60 8.83
CA LEU A 190 30.47 16.36 8.05
C LEU A 190 31.01 17.64 7.40
N ALA A 191 30.12 18.58 7.05
CA ALA A 191 30.51 19.86 6.46
C ALA A 191 30.93 20.92 7.49
N ALA A 192 30.59 20.75 8.78
CA ALA A 192 30.91 21.70 9.84
C ALA A 192 32.38 21.60 10.29
N LYS A 193 33.01 22.75 10.59
CA LYS A 193 34.34 22.79 11.20
C LYS A 193 34.33 22.11 12.58
N PRO A 194 35.42 21.44 13.00
CA PRO A 194 35.50 20.80 14.31
C PRO A 194 35.24 21.83 15.42
N GLY A 195 34.25 21.54 16.26
CA GLY A 195 33.85 22.32 17.42
C GLY A 195 33.18 21.42 18.45
N PRO A 196 32.92 21.89 19.69
CA PRO A 196 32.37 21.07 20.75
C PRO A 196 31.01 20.49 20.33
N ARG A 197 30.99 19.19 20.05
CA ARG A 197 29.79 18.47 19.61
C ARG A 197 28.88 18.26 20.81
N ARG A 198 27.71 18.92 20.82
CA ARG A 198 26.63 18.49 21.73
C ARG A 198 26.17 17.11 21.28
N ARG A 199 26.33 16.15 22.19
CA ARG A 199 25.72 14.81 22.15
C ARG A 199 24.24 14.91 21.73
N ARG A 200 23.84 14.21 20.65
CA ARG A 200 22.46 14.16 20.14
C ARG A 200 22.03 12.70 20.02
N TRP A 201 20.71 12.47 20.10
CA TRP A 201 20.06 11.20 19.75
C TRP A 201 20.69 10.61 18.48
N CYS A 202 21.31 9.41 18.56
CA CYS A 202 22.11 8.66 17.55
C CYS A 202 23.63 8.49 17.82
N GLU A 203 24.12 8.59 19.06
CA GLU A 203 25.54 8.39 19.42
C GLU A 203 26.16 7.02 19.07
N THR A 204 25.39 6.02 18.65
CA THR A 204 25.88 4.68 18.32
C THR A 204 26.35 4.51 16.88
N PHE A 205 25.94 5.37 15.93
CA PHE A 205 26.39 5.29 14.53
C PHE A 205 26.84 6.67 14.02
N SER A 206 28.03 6.73 13.43
CA SER A 206 28.68 7.99 13.03
C SER A 206 27.97 8.69 11.86
N PRO A 207 28.23 10.00 11.63
CA PRO A 207 27.72 10.69 10.44
C PRO A 207 28.11 9.98 9.12
N GLU A 208 29.32 9.43 9.04
CA GLU A 208 29.79 8.66 7.88
C GLU A 208 28.99 7.37 7.70
N GLN A 209 28.76 6.62 8.79
CA GLN A 209 27.93 5.40 8.75
C GLN A 209 26.47 5.73 8.38
N THR A 210 25.95 6.88 8.84
CA THR A 210 24.60 7.35 8.50
C THR A 210 24.48 7.61 7.00
N VAL A 211 25.47 8.30 6.43
CA VAL A 211 25.53 8.60 5.00
C VAL A 211 25.61 7.30 4.20
N GLU A 212 26.50 6.38 4.58
CA GLU A 212 26.65 5.09 3.92
C GLU A 212 25.36 4.26 3.98
N TYR A 213 24.75 4.15 5.17
CA TYR A 213 23.50 3.43 5.36
C TYR A 213 22.38 4.01 4.49
N PHE A 214 22.24 5.34 4.49
CA PHE A 214 21.20 5.99 3.70
C PHE A 214 21.40 5.73 2.19
N GLU A 215 22.59 5.97 1.67
CA GLU A 215 22.87 5.87 0.24
C GLU A 215 22.73 4.42 -0.26
N LYS A 216 23.14 3.43 0.53
CA LYS A 216 23.11 2.01 0.13
C LYS A 216 21.80 1.28 0.44
N ALA A 217 21.20 1.52 1.61
CA ALA A 217 20.05 0.76 2.09
C ALA A 217 18.71 1.50 1.97
N ILE A 218 18.70 2.83 1.99
CA ILE A 218 17.46 3.61 2.09
C ILE A 218 17.08 4.27 0.76
N ALA A 219 18.04 4.94 0.13
CA ALA A 219 17.86 5.66 -1.13
C ALA A 219 17.18 4.83 -2.22
N PRO A 220 17.46 3.52 -2.39
CA PRO A 220 16.79 2.70 -3.41
C PRO A 220 15.26 2.68 -3.27
N HIS A 221 14.72 2.81 -2.06
CA HIS A 221 13.28 2.66 -1.79
C HIS A 221 12.48 3.97 -1.89
N LEU A 222 13.15 5.13 -1.81
CA LEU A 222 12.50 6.45 -1.71
C LEU A 222 11.50 6.73 -2.84
N GLY A 223 11.85 6.29 -4.06
CA GLY A 223 11.06 6.57 -5.26
C GLY A 223 9.82 5.69 -5.43
N HIS A 224 9.66 4.60 -4.67
CA HIS A 224 8.62 3.61 -4.92
C HIS A 224 7.99 2.97 -3.68
N TRP A 225 8.41 3.31 -2.45
CA TRP A 225 7.89 2.66 -1.23
C TRP A 225 6.36 2.70 -1.12
N SER A 226 5.73 3.82 -1.48
CA SER A 226 4.28 4.01 -1.34
C SER A 226 3.51 3.20 -2.36
N GLU A 227 4.06 3.12 -3.58
CA GLU A 227 3.58 2.28 -4.65
C GLU A 227 3.71 0.80 -4.27
N ALA A 228 4.88 0.38 -3.78
CA ALA A 228 5.12 -1.00 -3.34
C ALA A 228 4.19 -1.41 -2.19
N MET A 229 3.99 -0.52 -1.21
CA MET A 229 3.11 -0.78 -0.07
C MET A 229 1.64 -0.88 -0.49
N LEU A 230 1.14 0.05 -1.31
CA LEU A 230 -0.25 -0.04 -1.78
C LEU A 230 -0.46 -1.24 -2.71
N ALA A 231 0.51 -1.55 -3.56
CA ALA A 231 0.48 -2.76 -4.38
C ALA A 231 0.41 -4.03 -3.55
N ALA A 232 1.28 -4.18 -2.55
CA ALA A 232 1.24 -5.31 -1.64
C ALA A 232 -0.10 -5.40 -0.89
N THR A 233 -0.67 -4.25 -0.52
CA THR A 233 -1.95 -4.18 0.19
C THR A 233 -3.12 -4.63 -0.68
N VAL A 234 -3.19 -4.15 -1.92
CA VAL A 234 -4.27 -4.52 -2.85
C VAL A 234 -4.14 -5.97 -3.28
N GLU A 235 -2.92 -6.42 -3.61
CA GLU A 235 -2.66 -7.83 -3.95
C GLU A 235 -3.04 -8.73 -2.78
N PHE A 236 -2.60 -8.42 -1.56
CA PHE A 236 -2.99 -9.15 -0.35
C PHE A 236 -4.51 -9.25 -0.17
N LEU A 237 -5.23 -8.14 -0.35
CA LEU A 237 -6.69 -8.14 -0.23
C LEU A 237 -7.36 -8.99 -1.31
N LEU A 238 -6.88 -8.94 -2.56
CA LEU A 238 -7.47 -9.68 -3.68
C LEU A 238 -7.11 -11.17 -3.66
N THR A 239 -5.86 -11.53 -3.39
CA THR A 239 -5.36 -12.91 -3.52
C THR A 239 -5.47 -13.70 -2.24
N GLU A 240 -5.08 -13.11 -1.10
CA GLU A 240 -4.98 -13.84 0.17
C GLU A 240 -6.29 -13.78 0.96
N ILE A 241 -6.96 -12.63 0.94
CA ILE A 241 -8.23 -12.44 1.66
C ILE A 241 -9.44 -12.72 0.75
N GLY A 242 -9.35 -12.40 -0.54
CA GLY A 242 -10.46 -12.54 -1.49
C GLY A 242 -11.48 -11.40 -1.45
N ILE A 243 -11.06 -10.18 -1.07
CA ILE A 243 -11.89 -8.97 -1.06
C ILE A 243 -11.76 -8.18 -2.36
N HIS A 244 -12.89 -7.85 -3.00
CA HIS A 244 -12.93 -7.19 -4.31
C HIS A 244 -13.36 -5.72 -4.29
N ARG A 245 -13.98 -5.24 -3.20
CA ARG A 245 -14.38 -3.84 -3.04
C ARG A 245 -13.50 -3.15 -2.01
N ILE A 246 -12.54 -2.36 -2.49
CA ILE A 246 -11.52 -1.75 -1.66
C ILE A 246 -11.73 -0.24 -1.60
N PHE A 247 -12.12 0.24 -0.42
CA PHE A 247 -12.18 1.65 -0.09
C PHE A 247 -10.83 2.16 0.41
N TYR A 248 -10.58 3.44 0.19
CA TYR A 248 -9.40 4.15 0.68
C TYR A 248 -9.83 5.56 1.12
N HIS A 249 -9.37 6.03 2.28
CA HIS A 249 -9.71 7.38 2.77
C HIS A 249 -9.26 8.48 1.81
N SER A 250 -10.12 9.46 1.49
CA SER A 250 -9.59 10.71 0.92
C SER A 250 -8.76 11.45 1.96
N TRP A 251 -7.90 12.35 1.50
CA TRP A 251 -7.11 13.18 2.41
C TRP A 251 -8.02 14.00 3.35
N GLU A 252 -9.08 14.60 2.81
CA GLU A 252 -10.02 15.46 3.53
C GLU A 252 -10.79 14.68 4.61
N THR A 253 -11.33 13.51 4.26
CA THR A 253 -12.07 12.65 5.20
C THR A 253 -11.11 12.08 6.25
N GLY A 254 -9.96 11.55 5.82
CA GLY A 254 -8.94 10.98 6.69
C GLY A 254 -8.47 11.97 7.76
N CYS A 255 -8.17 13.22 7.37
CA CYS A 255 -7.76 14.27 8.30
C CYS A 255 -8.81 14.51 9.39
N LYS A 256 -10.10 14.57 9.01
CA LYS A 256 -11.20 14.80 9.96
C LYS A 256 -11.46 13.58 10.85
N VAL A 257 -11.29 12.37 10.34
CA VAL A 257 -11.51 11.13 11.11
C VAL A 257 -10.42 10.92 12.15
N LYS A 258 -9.18 11.22 11.79
CA LYS A 258 -7.97 10.85 12.52
C LYS A 258 -7.31 11.99 13.28
N ASN A 259 -7.74 13.23 13.03
CA ASN A 259 -7.17 14.44 13.61
C ASN A 259 -5.65 14.54 13.38
N CYS A 260 -5.21 14.19 12.18
CA CYS A 260 -3.82 14.29 11.74
C CYS A 260 -3.76 14.82 10.30
N ARG A 261 -2.57 15.22 9.84
CA ARG A 261 -2.36 15.74 8.48
C ARG A 261 -1.30 14.89 7.77
N PRO A 262 -1.66 13.73 7.20
CA PRO A 262 -0.72 12.89 6.51
C PRO A 262 -0.26 13.54 5.19
N PRO A 263 0.84 13.06 4.58
CA PRO A 263 1.30 13.55 3.29
C PRO A 263 0.21 13.45 2.23
N ARG A 264 -0.16 14.58 1.61
CA ARG A 264 -1.30 14.66 0.69
C ARG A 264 -1.18 13.71 -0.50
N SER A 265 0.03 13.58 -1.06
CA SER A 265 0.30 12.72 -2.22
C SER A 265 -0.06 11.25 -2.01
N VAL A 266 0.10 10.72 -0.79
CA VAL A 266 -0.26 9.33 -0.43
C VAL A 266 -1.78 9.12 -0.41
N TYR A 267 -2.56 10.20 -0.25
CA TYR A 267 -4.02 10.18 -0.13
C TYR A 267 -4.73 10.86 -1.31
N SER A 268 -4.00 11.23 -2.37
CA SER A 268 -4.56 11.80 -3.58
C SER A 268 -3.96 11.15 -4.83
N THR A 269 -2.66 11.35 -5.05
CA THR A 269 -1.97 10.91 -6.26
C THR A 269 -1.83 9.39 -6.30
N LEU A 270 -1.55 8.76 -5.15
CA LEU A 270 -1.33 7.32 -5.07
C LEU A 270 -2.62 6.51 -5.37
N PRO A 271 -3.79 6.74 -4.75
CA PRO A 271 -5.02 6.04 -5.11
C PRO A 271 -5.42 6.24 -6.58
N GLU A 272 -5.29 7.47 -7.10
CA GLU A 272 -5.59 7.76 -8.50
C GLU A 272 -4.68 6.98 -9.48
N LYS A 273 -3.42 6.76 -9.10
CA LYS A 273 -2.45 5.96 -9.86
C LYS A 273 -2.86 4.48 -9.94
N PHE A 274 -3.59 4.00 -8.94
CA PHE A 274 -4.14 2.64 -8.83
C PHE A 274 -5.58 2.53 -9.36
N CYS A 275 -6.05 3.53 -10.11
CA CYS A 275 -7.40 3.55 -10.69
C CYS A 275 -8.56 3.56 -9.67
N PHE A 276 -8.30 3.94 -8.42
CA PHE A 276 -9.40 4.24 -7.51
C PHE A 276 -10.21 5.43 -8.02
N ARG A 277 -11.54 5.33 -7.99
CA ARG A 277 -12.48 6.40 -8.33
C ARG A 277 -12.96 7.10 -7.07
N ARG A 278 -13.24 8.39 -7.16
CA ARG A 278 -13.81 9.14 -6.04
C ARG A 278 -15.30 8.84 -5.89
N VAL A 279 -15.73 8.58 -4.68
CA VAL A 279 -17.14 8.33 -4.31
C VAL A 279 -17.51 9.09 -3.03
N SER A 280 -18.80 9.38 -2.86
CA SER A 280 -19.33 10.11 -1.70
C SER A 280 -19.82 9.20 -0.57
N SER A 281 -20.11 7.93 -0.87
CA SER A 281 -20.46 6.90 0.11
C SER A 281 -19.24 6.09 0.53
N GLY A 282 -19.09 5.90 1.84
CA GLY A 282 -18.05 5.02 2.39
C GLY A 282 -18.50 3.56 2.49
N PRO A 283 -17.65 2.68 3.05
CA PRO A 283 -18.01 1.29 3.29
C PRO A 283 -19.16 1.14 4.29
N GLN A 284 -20.09 0.21 4.01
CA GLN A 284 -21.35 0.06 4.75
C GLN A 284 -21.12 -0.26 6.23
N PHE A 285 -20.13 -1.11 6.55
CA PHE A 285 -19.81 -1.49 7.92
C PHE A 285 -19.44 -0.31 8.85
N LEU A 286 -19.06 0.86 8.30
CA LEU A 286 -18.85 2.08 9.10
C LEU A 286 -20.15 2.79 9.47
N TYR A 287 -21.20 2.64 8.67
CA TYR A 287 -22.53 3.21 8.93
C TYR A 287 -23.38 2.29 9.82
N ASP A 288 -23.07 1.01 9.86
CA ASP A 288 -23.71 0.05 10.77
C ASP A 288 -23.21 0.25 12.21
N ASP A 289 -21.93 0.61 12.38
CA ASP A 289 -21.40 1.05 13.68
C ASP A 289 -21.96 2.42 14.09
N LYS A 290 -22.74 2.46 15.18
CA LYS A 290 -23.40 3.68 15.70
C LYS A 290 -22.41 4.84 15.93
N SER A 291 -21.22 4.54 16.47
CA SER A 291 -20.22 5.57 16.79
C SER A 291 -19.61 6.18 15.54
N SER A 292 -19.31 5.34 14.55
CA SER A 292 -18.71 5.76 13.28
C SER A 292 -19.73 6.46 12.41
N ARG A 293 -20.97 5.97 12.34
CA ARG A 293 -22.10 6.67 11.71
C ARG A 293 -22.26 8.10 12.23
N ARG A 294 -22.23 8.29 13.56
CA ARG A 294 -22.30 9.64 14.17
C ARG A 294 -21.13 10.52 13.74
N LYS A 295 -19.91 9.99 13.71
CA LYS A 295 -18.70 10.71 13.26
C LYS A 295 -18.82 11.11 11.79
N MET A 296 -19.23 10.18 10.93
CA MET A 296 -19.43 10.40 9.50
C MET A 296 -20.48 11.48 9.23
N ARG A 297 -21.63 11.44 9.91
CA ARG A 297 -22.65 12.50 9.83
C ARG A 297 -22.11 13.87 10.21
N LYS A 298 -21.25 13.96 11.25
CA LYS A 298 -20.62 15.23 11.67
C LYS A 298 -19.64 15.78 10.61
N ILE A 299 -19.00 14.92 9.83
CA ILE A 299 -18.09 15.33 8.75
C ILE A 299 -18.86 15.96 7.58
N GLY A 300 -20.10 15.53 7.34
CA GLY A 300 -20.98 16.01 6.28
C GLY A 300 -20.50 15.54 4.91
N ASN A 301 -19.64 16.34 4.27
CA ASN A 301 -19.07 16.08 2.95
C ASN A 301 -17.92 15.08 3.04
N GLN A 302 -18.27 13.80 3.14
CA GLN A 302 -17.33 12.69 3.08
C GLN A 302 -16.95 12.43 1.61
N GLN A 303 -15.69 12.08 1.41
CA GLN A 303 -15.12 11.65 0.14
C GLN A 303 -14.23 10.44 0.38
N TRP A 304 -14.32 9.48 -0.52
CA TRP A 304 -13.59 8.22 -0.47
C TRP A 304 -13.06 7.89 -1.86
N TYR A 305 -12.09 6.99 -1.88
CA TYR A 305 -11.61 6.34 -3.09
C TYR A 305 -12.14 4.90 -3.07
N LEU A 306 -12.64 4.42 -4.20
CA LEU A 306 -13.14 3.06 -4.39
C LEU A 306 -12.45 2.42 -5.58
N LEU A 307 -11.85 1.26 -5.36
CA LEU A 307 -11.39 0.32 -6.36
C LEU A 307 -12.32 -0.90 -6.29
N ASP A 308 -13.00 -1.20 -7.39
CA ASP A 308 -14.06 -2.21 -7.43
C ASP A 308 -13.82 -3.18 -8.57
N PHE A 309 -13.59 -4.46 -8.24
CA PHE A 309 -13.37 -5.54 -9.20
C PHE A 309 -14.64 -6.35 -9.49
N THR A 310 -15.77 -6.02 -8.85
CA THR A 310 -17.06 -6.70 -9.07
C THR A 310 -17.82 -6.15 -10.28
N GLU A 311 -17.44 -4.97 -10.79
CA GLU A 311 -18.06 -4.37 -11.96
C GLU A 311 -17.82 -5.22 -13.23
N GLU A 312 -18.88 -5.89 -13.68
CA GLU A 312 -18.95 -6.40 -15.05
C GLU A 312 -18.90 -5.23 -16.04
N LEU A 313 -18.11 -5.36 -17.10
CA LEU A 313 -18.15 -4.38 -18.19
C LEU A 313 -19.52 -4.49 -18.86
N PRO A 314 -20.13 -3.37 -19.31
CA PRO A 314 -21.33 -3.46 -20.12
C PRO A 314 -21.04 -4.38 -21.31
N SER A 315 -21.81 -5.47 -21.41
CA SER A 315 -21.81 -6.34 -22.57
C SER A 315 -22.11 -5.47 -23.79
N ASN A 316 -21.18 -5.46 -24.75
CA ASN A 316 -21.43 -4.85 -26.05
C ASN A 316 -22.46 -5.73 -26.79
N GLU A 317 -23.75 -5.62 -26.45
CA GLU A 317 -24.86 -6.29 -27.14
C GLU A 317 -25.09 -5.75 -28.58
N LYS A 318 -24.17 -4.96 -29.12
CA LYS A 318 -24.23 -4.46 -30.50
C LYS A 318 -23.08 -4.99 -31.35
N GLN A 319 -23.01 -6.30 -31.52
CA GLN A 319 -22.22 -6.91 -32.60
C GLN A 319 -22.76 -8.26 -33.12
N GLN A 320 -24.00 -8.64 -32.80
CA GLN A 320 -24.65 -9.86 -33.32
C GLN A 320 -25.84 -9.62 -34.29
N THR A 321 -26.10 -8.37 -34.71
CA THR A 321 -27.18 -8.05 -35.67
C THR A 321 -26.69 -7.62 -37.06
N ALA A 322 -25.58 -8.18 -37.53
CA ALA A 322 -25.08 -7.95 -38.90
C ALA A 322 -24.83 -9.23 -39.70
N GLN A 323 -25.45 -10.36 -39.34
CA GLN A 323 -25.38 -11.61 -40.12
C GLN A 323 -26.74 -12.22 -40.51
N SER A 324 -27.86 -11.50 -40.34
CA SER A 324 -29.20 -12.02 -40.68
C SER A 324 -29.93 -11.26 -41.82
N TYR A 325 -29.22 -10.46 -42.62
CA TYR A 325 -29.77 -9.84 -43.84
C TYR A 325 -28.82 -10.01 -45.04
N CYS A 326 -28.42 -11.25 -45.30
CA CYS A 326 -27.93 -11.71 -46.60
C CYS A 326 -28.10 -13.24 -46.65
N ALA A 327 -29.34 -13.69 -46.83
CA ALA A 327 -29.67 -15.01 -47.35
C ALA A 327 -31.03 -14.93 -48.03
#